data_AF-A0A967VML5-F1
#
_entry.id   AF-A0A967VML5-F1
#
_cell.length_a   1.000
_cell.length_b   1.000
_cell.length_c   1.000
_cell.angle_alpha   90.00
_cell.angle_beta   90.00
_cell.angle_gamma   90.00
#
_symmetry.space_group_name_H-M   'P 1'
#
loop_
_entity.id
_entity.type
_entity.pdbx_description
1 polymer ?
#
loop_
_entity_poly.entity_id
_entity_poly.type
_entity_poly.pdbx_seq_one_letter_code
_entity_poly.pdbx_strand_id
1 'polypeptide(L)'
;YQGIPEALGLIFRGAFSGTAAAGGFLGAGVAAAIRFGVARGIFSNESGLGSAGIAAAAAQTREPVRQALVSMTQTFIDTIVVCSFTGLAILSTGAWSTGLDGAGLTQAAFRTGLPGQWGGLIVAVSLSLFAFSTMLGWAYYGEKSLEYLLGVKAVTPYRLVFVTVIFLGSLGTIDFVWLL
;
A
#
# COMPACT_ATOMS: atom_id res chain seq x y z
N TYR A 1 -2.66 -24.67 0.78
CA TYR A 1 -3.06 -24.76 -0.64
C TYR A 1 -4.57 -24.90 -0.85
N GLN A 2 -5.31 -25.64 -0.01
CA GLN A 2 -6.76 -25.87 -0.20
C GLN A 2 -7.61 -24.58 -0.21
N GLY A 3 -7.21 -23.53 0.52
CA GLY A 3 -7.98 -22.26 0.59
C GLY A 3 -7.76 -21.26 -0.56
N ILE A 4 -6.86 -21.50 -1.52
CA ILE A 4 -6.58 -20.52 -2.59
C ILE A 4 -7.75 -20.41 -3.59
N PRO A 5 -8.30 -21.50 -4.14
CA PRO A 5 -9.45 -21.41 -5.04
C PRO A 5 -10.68 -20.79 -4.37
N GLU A 6 -10.90 -21.09 -3.09
CA GLU A 6 -11.98 -20.52 -2.29
C GLU A 6 -11.78 -19.02 -2.07
N ALA A 7 -10.57 -18.58 -1.69
CA ALA A 7 -10.22 -17.17 -1.54
C ALA A 7 -10.44 -16.39 -2.84
N LEU A 8 -10.03 -16.92 -3.98
CA LEU A 8 -10.30 -16.30 -5.29
C LEU A 8 -11.81 -16.22 -5.56
N GLY A 9 -12.55 -17.30 -5.29
CA GLY A 9 -14.01 -17.32 -5.40
C GLY A 9 -14.67 -16.24 -4.52
N LEU A 10 -14.19 -16.05 -3.30
CA LEU A 10 -14.65 -14.99 -2.39
C LEU A 10 -14.34 -13.59 -2.93
N ILE A 11 -13.18 -13.35 -3.56
CA ILE A 11 -12.85 -12.06 -4.18
C ILE A 11 -13.85 -11.75 -5.29
N PHE A 12 -14.04 -12.66 -6.25
CA PHE A 12 -14.95 -12.41 -7.37
C PHE A 12 -16.41 -12.29 -6.91
N ARG A 13 -16.86 -13.13 -5.97
CA ARG A 13 -18.21 -13.00 -5.40
C ARG A 13 -18.34 -11.72 -4.58
N GLY A 14 -17.39 -11.36 -3.74
CA GLY A 14 -17.45 -10.13 -2.94
C GLY A 14 -17.43 -8.87 -3.80
N ALA A 15 -16.67 -8.88 -4.90
CA ALA A 15 -16.55 -7.74 -5.80
C ALA A 15 -17.75 -7.59 -6.75
N PHE A 16 -18.39 -8.69 -7.16
CA PHE A 16 -19.41 -8.69 -8.22
C PHE A 16 -20.78 -9.25 -7.79
N SER A 17 -20.91 -9.83 -6.59
CA SER A 17 -22.18 -10.29 -6.04
C SER A 17 -22.65 -9.33 -4.95
N GLY A 18 -23.70 -8.56 -5.25
CA GLY A 18 -24.49 -7.94 -4.19
C GLY A 18 -25.45 -9.00 -3.67
N THR A 19 -25.21 -9.51 -2.46
CA THR A 19 -26.19 -10.38 -1.81
C THR A 19 -27.45 -9.59 -1.44
N ALA A 20 -28.41 -9.69 -2.36
CA ALA A 20 -29.87 -9.77 -2.21
C ALA A 20 -30.61 -8.74 -1.34
N ALA A 21 -31.07 -7.64 -1.98
CA ALA A 21 -32.49 -7.26 -2.08
C ALA A 21 -32.62 -5.94 -2.87
N ALA A 22 -33.28 -5.99 -4.03
CA ALA A 22 -33.79 -4.85 -4.81
C ALA A 22 -32.80 -3.71 -5.16
N GLY A 23 -32.11 -3.83 -6.30
CA GLY A 23 -31.68 -2.73 -7.19
C GLY A 23 -30.71 -1.65 -6.68
N GLY A 24 -31.01 -0.98 -5.56
CA GLY A 24 -30.24 0.13 -4.98
C GLY A 24 -29.06 -0.31 -4.11
N PHE A 25 -29.20 -1.39 -3.34
CA PHE A 25 -28.11 -1.93 -2.51
C PHE A 25 -27.09 -2.77 -3.32
N LEU A 26 -27.52 -3.35 -4.46
CA LEU A 26 -26.64 -4.05 -5.42
C LEU A 26 -25.53 -3.13 -5.94
N GLY A 27 -25.88 -1.89 -6.28
CA GLY A 27 -24.92 -0.87 -6.68
C GLY A 27 -24.05 -0.38 -5.52
N ALA A 28 -24.62 -0.22 -4.32
CA ALA A 28 -23.90 0.34 -3.17
C ALA A 28 -22.74 -0.54 -2.69
N GLY A 29 -22.93 -1.87 -2.61
CA GLY A 29 -21.88 -2.80 -2.19
C GLY A 29 -20.72 -2.88 -3.20
N VAL A 30 -21.05 -3.01 -4.50
CA VAL A 30 -20.06 -3.03 -5.58
C VAL A 30 -19.35 -1.68 -5.70
N ALA A 31 -20.09 -0.57 -5.62
CA ALA A 31 -19.51 0.77 -5.64
C ALA A 31 -18.60 1.01 -4.43
N ALA A 32 -18.95 0.50 -3.24
CA ALA A 32 -18.09 0.57 -2.08
C ALA A 32 -16.81 -0.26 -2.28
N ALA A 33 -16.93 -1.50 -2.77
CA ALA A 33 -15.78 -2.35 -3.07
C ALA A 33 -14.83 -1.71 -4.09
N ILE A 34 -15.36 -1.14 -5.18
CA ILE A 34 -14.57 -0.39 -6.17
C ILE A 34 -13.96 0.86 -5.53
N ARG A 35 -14.74 1.66 -4.80
CA ARG A 35 -14.25 2.89 -4.17
C ARG A 35 -13.10 2.61 -3.21
N PHE A 36 -13.27 1.67 -2.28
CA PHE A 36 -12.23 1.33 -1.32
C PHE A 36 -11.04 0.63 -1.98
N GLY A 37 -11.29 -0.25 -2.95
CA GLY A 37 -10.24 -0.93 -3.71
C GLY A 37 -9.39 0.03 -4.54
N VAL A 38 -10.02 0.93 -5.29
CA VAL A 38 -9.33 1.95 -6.09
C VAL A 38 -8.60 2.94 -5.20
N ALA A 39 -9.24 3.45 -4.13
CA ALA A 39 -8.61 4.42 -3.23
C ALA A 39 -7.37 3.82 -2.54
N ARG A 40 -7.48 2.61 -1.98
CA ARG A 40 -6.33 1.92 -1.35
C ARG A 40 -5.29 1.49 -2.37
N GLY A 41 -5.71 1.09 -3.57
CA GLY A 41 -4.81 0.70 -4.65
C GLY A 41 -3.96 1.86 -5.15
N ILE A 42 -4.56 3.01 -5.43
CA ILE A 42 -3.84 4.25 -5.83
C ILE A 42 -2.88 4.68 -4.72
N PHE A 43 -3.28 4.55 -3.45
CA PHE A 43 -2.41 4.88 -2.33
C PHE A 43 -1.18 3.94 -2.23
N SER A 44 -1.35 2.65 -2.56
CA SER A 44 -0.26 1.66 -2.51
C SER A 44 0.74 1.84 -3.64
N ASN A 45 0.25 1.90 -4.89
CA ASN A 45 1.12 1.89 -6.07
C ASN A 45 1.45 3.27 -6.63
N GLU A 46 0.85 4.34 -6.08
CA GLU A 46 1.03 5.74 -6.50
C GLU A 46 0.60 6.04 -7.95
N SER A 47 -0.25 5.18 -8.55
CA SER A 47 -0.69 5.34 -9.94
C SER A 47 -1.56 6.59 -10.08
N GLY A 48 -1.13 7.51 -10.96
CA GLY A 48 -1.84 8.76 -11.22
C GLY A 48 -1.48 9.91 -10.28
N LEU A 49 -0.59 9.72 -9.30
CA LEU A 49 -0.11 10.78 -8.40
C LEU A 49 1.03 11.62 -8.99
N GLY A 50 1.74 11.10 -10.01
CA GLY A 50 2.86 11.78 -10.66
C GLY A 50 4.19 11.75 -9.90
N SER A 51 4.22 11.27 -8.65
CA SER A 51 5.40 11.14 -7.80
C SER A 51 6.47 10.20 -8.37
N ALA A 52 6.07 9.06 -8.93
CA ALA A 52 7.00 8.06 -9.49
C ALA A 52 7.91 8.62 -10.59
N GLY A 53 7.45 9.65 -11.32
CA GLY A 53 8.26 10.35 -12.33
C GLY A 53 9.48 11.06 -11.75
N ILE A 54 9.40 11.53 -10.49
CA ILE A 54 10.50 12.20 -9.80
C ILE A 54 11.65 11.21 -9.54
N ALA A 55 11.33 9.99 -9.12
CA ALA A 55 12.32 8.91 -8.97
C ALA A 55 12.91 8.52 -10.32
N ALA A 56 12.06 8.33 -11.33
CA ALA A 56 12.48 7.93 -12.67
C ALA A 56 13.44 8.94 -13.31
N ALA A 57 13.25 10.24 -13.06
CA ALA A 57 14.12 11.30 -13.57
C ALA A 57 15.55 11.23 -13.02
N ALA A 58 15.77 10.58 -11.88
CA ALA A 58 17.09 10.41 -11.28
C ALA A 58 17.90 9.24 -11.90
N ALA A 59 17.25 8.38 -12.68
CA ALA A 59 17.89 7.19 -13.24
C ALA A 59 18.87 7.56 -14.36
N GLN A 60 20.04 6.92 -14.35
CA GLN A 60 21.04 7.06 -15.40
C GLN A 60 20.64 6.25 -16.64
N THR A 61 19.71 6.79 -17.42
CA THR A 61 19.29 6.22 -18.71
C THR A 61 19.57 7.20 -19.85
N ARG A 62 19.85 6.66 -21.03
CA ARG A 62 19.95 7.45 -22.27
C ARG A 62 18.60 7.58 -22.99
N GLU A 63 17.67 6.69 -22.66
CA GLU A 63 16.37 6.59 -23.31
C GLU A 63 15.25 6.66 -22.27
N PRO A 64 14.30 7.60 -22.40
CA PRO A 64 13.21 7.73 -21.43
C PRO A 64 12.30 6.49 -21.41
N VAL A 65 12.09 5.86 -22.58
CA VAL A 65 11.26 4.65 -22.69
C VAL A 65 11.81 3.50 -21.86
N ARG A 66 13.14 3.32 -21.83
CA ARG A 66 13.78 2.28 -21.02
C ARG A 66 13.47 2.45 -19.54
N GLN A 67 13.58 3.67 -19.03
CA GLN A 67 13.28 3.95 -17.63
C GLN A 67 11.77 3.91 -17.34
N ALA A 68 10.93 4.30 -18.29
CA ALA A 68 9.48 4.17 -18.15
C ALA A 68 9.06 2.69 -18.02
N LEU A 69 9.65 1.80 -18.81
CA LEU A 69 9.39 0.35 -18.70
C LEU A 69 9.82 -0.22 -17.35
N VAL A 70 10.97 0.21 -16.82
CA VAL A 70 11.40 -0.16 -15.46
C VAL A 70 10.43 0.40 -14.42
N SER A 71 10.05 1.68 -14.53
CA SER A 71 9.16 2.33 -13.55
C SER A 71 7.76 1.71 -13.54
N MET A 72 7.26 1.26 -14.69
CA MET A 72 5.97 0.56 -14.79
C MET A 72 5.94 -0.76 -13.99
N THR A 73 7.09 -1.38 -13.73
CA THR A 73 7.16 -2.59 -12.90
C THR A 73 6.77 -2.33 -11.44
N GLN A 74 6.83 -1.08 -10.97
CA GLN A 74 6.41 -0.69 -9.61
C GLN A 74 4.98 -1.14 -9.33
N THR A 75 4.01 -0.74 -10.18
CA THR A 75 2.60 -1.08 -9.99
C THR A 75 2.35 -2.58 -10.05
N PHE A 76 3.08 -3.29 -10.92
CA PHE A 76 2.98 -4.75 -11.01
C PHE A 76 3.48 -5.43 -9.74
N ILE A 77 4.68 -5.07 -9.28
CA ILE A 77 5.29 -5.69 -8.09
C ILE A 77 4.46 -5.34 -6.85
N ASP A 78 4.09 -4.07 -6.66
CA ASP A 78 3.32 -3.64 -5.51
C ASP A 78 1.93 -4.28 -5.48
N THR A 79 1.11 -4.02 -6.48
CA THR A 79 -0.31 -4.40 -6.42
C THR A 79 -0.54 -5.84 -6.85
N ILE A 80 0.01 -6.26 -7.99
CA ILE A 80 -0.29 -7.58 -8.55
C ILE A 80 0.43 -8.69 -7.77
N VAL A 81 1.65 -8.44 -7.30
CA VAL A 81 2.41 -9.44 -6.53
C VAL A 81 2.20 -9.27 -5.03
N VAL A 82 2.61 -8.15 -4.43
CA VAL A 82 2.67 -8.00 -2.96
C VAL A 82 1.28 -7.85 -2.33
N CYS A 83 0.43 -6.94 -2.84
CA CYS A 83 -0.93 -6.75 -2.30
C CYS A 83 -1.80 -7.98 -2.54
N SER A 84 -1.75 -8.60 -3.73
CA SER A 84 -2.49 -9.84 -4.00
C SER A 84 -2.07 -10.97 -3.07
N PHE A 85 -0.77 -11.17 -2.85
CA PHE A 85 -0.29 -12.18 -1.92
C PHE A 85 -0.79 -11.92 -0.50
N THR A 86 -0.73 -10.67 -0.04
CA THR A 86 -1.22 -10.26 1.27
C THR A 86 -2.73 -10.51 1.41
N GLY A 87 -3.52 -10.10 0.42
CA GLY A 87 -4.97 -10.32 0.40
C GLY A 87 -5.34 -11.81 0.37
N LEU A 88 -4.66 -12.61 -0.46
CA LEU A 88 -4.85 -14.05 -0.52
C LEU A 88 -4.46 -14.74 0.80
N ALA A 89 -3.38 -14.31 1.46
CA ALA A 89 -3.00 -14.82 2.77
C ALA A 89 -4.08 -14.53 3.82
N ILE A 90 -4.63 -13.31 3.84
CA ILE A 90 -5.71 -12.92 4.75
C ILE A 90 -6.99 -13.73 4.50
N LEU A 91 -7.39 -13.88 3.23
CA LEU A 91 -8.61 -14.59 2.88
C LEU A 91 -8.50 -16.11 3.09
N SER A 92 -7.39 -16.72 2.65
CA SER A 92 -7.18 -18.16 2.74
C SER A 92 -7.01 -18.68 4.17
N THR A 93 -6.66 -17.79 5.12
CA THR A 93 -6.55 -18.12 6.55
C THR A 93 -7.80 -17.77 7.35
N GLY A 94 -8.79 -17.11 6.72
CA GLY A 94 -9.99 -16.65 7.40
C GLY A 94 -9.78 -15.47 8.35
N ALA A 95 -8.58 -14.89 8.40
CA ALA A 95 -8.26 -13.81 9.34
C ALA A 95 -9.17 -12.58 9.19
N TRP A 96 -9.72 -12.36 7.99
CA TRP A 96 -10.64 -11.25 7.68
C TRP A 96 -11.92 -11.22 8.52
N SER A 97 -12.29 -12.30 9.19
CA SER A 97 -13.48 -12.38 10.07
C SER A 97 -13.18 -12.15 11.56
N THR A 98 -11.93 -11.91 11.92
CA THR A 98 -11.48 -11.78 13.33
C THR A 98 -11.82 -10.44 13.97
N GLY A 99 -12.22 -9.44 13.18
CA GLY A 99 -12.45 -8.06 13.63
C GLY A 99 -11.16 -7.23 13.80
N LEU A 100 -9.98 -7.81 13.52
CA LEU A 100 -8.72 -7.10 13.48
C LEU A 100 -8.59 -6.27 12.20
N ASP A 101 -7.82 -5.19 12.26
CA ASP A 101 -7.55 -4.29 11.14
C ASP A 101 -6.04 -4.06 10.90
N GLY A 102 -5.74 -3.37 9.81
CA GLY A 102 -4.40 -2.93 9.45
C GLY A 102 -3.32 -4.00 9.58
N ALA A 103 -2.21 -3.63 10.23
CA ALA A 103 -1.07 -4.53 10.45
C ALA A 103 -1.41 -5.71 11.37
N GLY A 104 -2.36 -5.55 12.30
CA GLY A 104 -2.80 -6.62 13.21
C GLY A 104 -3.49 -7.75 12.44
N LEU A 105 -4.33 -7.40 11.46
CA LEU A 105 -4.99 -8.36 10.57
C LEU A 105 -3.98 -9.18 9.76
N THR A 106 -3.00 -8.52 9.15
CA THR A 106 -1.95 -9.22 8.38
C THR A 106 -1.09 -10.11 9.28
N GLN A 107 -0.74 -9.65 10.49
CA GLN A 107 -0.02 -10.49 11.44
C GLN A 107 -0.82 -11.72 11.85
N ALA A 108 -2.12 -11.59 12.09
CA ALA A 108 -3.00 -12.72 12.41
C ALA A 108 -3.04 -13.73 11.25
N ALA A 109 -3.19 -13.26 10.01
CA ALA A 109 -3.16 -14.11 8.83
C ALA A 109 -1.84 -14.90 8.72
N PHE A 110 -0.70 -14.25 8.87
CA PHE A 110 0.60 -14.92 8.74
C PHE A 110 0.93 -15.83 9.93
N ARG A 111 0.46 -15.53 11.14
CA ARG A 111 0.57 -16.44 12.29
C ARG A 111 -0.24 -17.71 12.09
N THR A 112 -1.42 -17.62 11.47
CA THR A 112 -2.27 -18.78 11.19
C THR A 112 -1.75 -19.57 9.97
N GLY A 113 -1.27 -18.88 8.94
CA GLY A 113 -0.92 -19.49 7.66
C GLY A 113 0.48 -20.11 7.59
N LEU A 114 1.42 -19.67 8.42
CA LEU A 114 2.79 -20.20 8.45
C LEU A 114 3.01 -21.16 9.62
N PRO A 115 3.84 -22.21 9.44
CA PRO A 115 4.20 -23.10 10.54
C PRO A 115 5.03 -22.37 11.61
N GLY A 116 4.72 -22.62 12.88
CA GLY A 116 5.39 -22.01 14.03
C GLY A 116 4.84 -20.63 14.42
N GLN A 117 5.55 -19.91 15.29
CA GLN A 117 5.10 -18.61 15.84
C GLN A 117 5.74 -17.40 15.16
N TRP A 118 6.52 -17.62 14.10
CA TRP A 118 7.37 -16.61 13.46
C TRP A 118 6.62 -15.72 12.45
N GLY A 119 5.40 -16.09 12.03
CA GLY A 119 4.65 -15.34 11.04
C GLY A 119 4.40 -13.88 11.42
N GLY A 120 4.12 -13.61 12.71
CA GLY A 120 3.99 -12.25 13.21
C GLY A 120 5.30 -11.46 13.15
N LEU A 121 6.43 -12.10 13.46
CA LEU A 121 7.75 -11.47 13.41
C LEU A 121 8.15 -11.11 11.98
N ILE A 122 7.89 -12.00 11.02
CA ILE A 122 8.14 -11.75 9.59
C ILE A 122 7.37 -10.50 9.15
N VAL A 123 6.07 -10.43 9.44
CA VAL A 123 5.25 -9.27 9.07
C VAL A 123 5.75 -8.00 9.76
N ALA A 124 6.13 -8.06 11.04
CA ALA A 124 6.65 -6.89 11.74
C ALA A 124 7.93 -6.35 11.10
N VAL A 125 8.90 -7.23 10.81
CA VAL A 125 10.16 -6.85 10.15
C VAL A 125 9.90 -6.32 8.73
N SER A 126 9.06 -6.99 7.95
CA SER A 126 8.68 -6.55 6.60
C SER A 126 8.01 -5.17 6.63
N LEU A 127 7.08 -4.95 7.57
CA LEU A 127 6.39 -3.67 7.71
C LEU A 127 7.34 -2.55 8.10
N SER A 128 8.30 -2.80 9.02
CA SER A 128 9.33 -1.82 9.37
C SER A 128 10.20 -1.45 8.16
N LEU A 129 10.62 -2.43 7.36
CA LEU A 129 11.41 -2.19 6.15
C LEU A 129 10.62 -1.45 5.07
N PHE A 130 9.36 -1.83 4.85
CA PHE A 130 8.47 -1.16 3.89
C PHE A 130 8.21 0.28 4.29
N ALA A 131 7.83 0.53 5.55
CA ALA A 131 7.64 1.88 6.06
C ALA A 131 8.93 2.71 5.91
N PHE A 132 10.09 2.12 6.24
CA PHE A 132 11.38 2.79 6.07
C PHE A 132 11.68 3.14 4.61
N SER A 133 11.49 2.20 3.67
CA SER A 133 11.72 2.48 2.24
C SER A 133 10.78 3.58 1.72
N THR A 134 9.51 3.58 2.15
CA THR A 134 8.54 4.60 1.75
C THR A 134 8.95 5.97 2.29
N MET A 135 9.38 6.06 3.56
CA MET A 135 9.88 7.30 4.15
C MET A 135 11.06 7.88 3.36
N LEU A 136 12.01 7.04 2.93
CA LEU A 136 13.14 7.50 2.12
C LEU A 136 12.70 8.00 0.73
N GLY A 137 11.80 7.27 0.07
CA GLY A 137 11.26 7.66 -1.24
C GLY A 137 10.54 9.01 -1.17
N TRP A 138 9.63 9.17 -0.22
CA TRP A 138 8.85 10.40 -0.04
C TRP A 138 9.69 11.58 0.45
N ALA A 139 10.76 11.34 1.24
CA ALA A 139 11.74 12.37 1.56
C ALA A 139 12.40 12.91 0.27
N TYR A 140 12.79 12.03 -0.64
CA TYR A 140 13.40 12.43 -1.91
C TYR A 140 12.40 13.16 -2.82
N TYR A 141 11.17 12.65 -2.93
CA TYR A 141 10.13 13.27 -3.76
C TYR A 141 9.82 14.69 -3.31
N GLY A 142 9.55 14.88 -2.03
CA GLY A 142 9.24 16.21 -1.50
C GLY A 142 10.45 17.14 -1.49
N GLU A 143 11.68 16.62 -1.31
CA GLU A 143 12.90 17.41 -1.48
C GLU A 143 12.99 18.00 -2.88
N LYS A 144 12.80 17.19 -3.93
CA LYS A 144 12.88 17.68 -5.32
C LYS A 144 11.75 18.64 -5.66
N SER A 145 10.55 18.41 -5.14
CA SER A 145 9.45 19.36 -5.28
C SER A 145 9.75 20.70 -4.59
N LEU A 146 10.33 20.69 -3.38
CA LEU A 146 10.67 21.92 -2.67
C LEU A 146 11.87 22.64 -3.28
N GLU A 147 12.88 21.89 -3.73
CA GLU A 147 14.03 22.44 -4.46
C GLU A 147 13.58 23.17 -5.73
N TYR A 148 12.60 22.63 -6.46
CA TYR A 148 12.02 23.30 -7.61
C TYR A 148 11.35 24.64 -7.26
N LEU A 149 10.67 24.73 -6.10
CA LEU A 149 9.91 25.91 -5.69
C LEU A 149 10.78 27.00 -5.02
N LEU A 150 11.70 26.59 -4.15
CA LEU A 150 12.44 27.49 -3.24
C LEU A 150 13.96 27.44 -3.47
N GLY A 151 14.42 26.64 -4.42
CA GLY A 151 15.83 26.44 -4.73
C GLY A 151 16.56 25.53 -3.74
N VAL A 152 17.84 25.27 -4.05
CA VAL A 152 18.71 24.32 -3.33
C VAL A 152 18.87 24.65 -1.84
N LYS A 153 18.74 25.93 -1.46
CA LYS A 153 18.86 26.37 -0.05
C LYS A 153 17.77 25.78 0.85
N ALA A 154 16.61 25.40 0.29
CA ALA A 154 15.50 24.82 1.04
C ALA A 154 15.66 23.32 1.33
N VAL A 155 16.61 22.63 0.68
CA VAL A 155 16.82 21.17 0.81
C VAL A 155 17.17 20.75 2.24
N THR A 156 18.16 21.41 2.87
CA THR A 156 18.59 21.04 4.23
C THR A 156 17.50 21.32 5.27
N PRO A 157 16.85 22.50 5.28
CA PRO A 157 15.68 22.73 6.13
C PRO A 157 14.57 21.68 5.93
N TYR A 158 14.28 21.31 4.68
CA TYR A 158 13.26 20.30 4.38
C TYR A 158 13.58 18.95 5.02
N ARG A 159 14.81 18.44 4.87
CA ARG A 159 15.23 17.17 5.48
C ARG A 159 15.09 17.19 7.00
N LEU A 160 15.48 18.29 7.65
CA LEU A 160 15.35 18.44 9.11
C LEU A 160 13.88 18.41 9.55
N VAL A 161 13.01 19.13 8.84
CA VAL A 161 11.57 19.13 9.09
C VAL A 161 10.99 17.73 8.87
N PHE A 162 11.36 17.06 7.77
CA PHE A 162 10.86 15.73 7.43
C PHE A 162 11.21 14.69 8.50
N VAL A 163 12.46 14.68 8.98
CA VAL A 163 12.89 13.79 10.09
C VAL A 163 12.12 14.11 11.38
N THR A 164 11.91 15.39 11.68
CA THR A 164 11.14 15.82 12.86
C THR A 164 9.68 15.35 12.76
N VAL A 165 9.06 15.49 11.59
CA VAL A 165 7.68 15.06 11.34
C VAL A 165 7.57 13.53 11.44
N ILE A 166 8.54 12.75 10.95
CA ILE A 166 8.56 11.30 11.14
C ILE A 166 8.57 10.94 12.63
N PHE A 167 9.44 11.59 13.41
CA PHE A 167 9.53 11.34 14.84
C PHE A 167 8.21 11.66 15.54
N LEU A 168 7.63 12.83 15.28
CA LEU A 168 6.33 13.22 15.84
C LEU A 168 5.20 12.29 15.38
N GLY A 169 5.23 11.86 14.11
CA GLY A 169 4.27 10.91 13.55
C GLY A 169 4.32 9.55 14.23
N SER A 170 5.50 9.10 14.68
CA SER A 170 5.63 7.86 15.46
C SER A 170 5.01 7.93 16.86
N LEU A 171 4.78 9.14 17.38
CA LEU A 171 4.12 9.38 18.66
C LEU A 171 2.59 9.59 18.51
N GLY A 172 2.12 9.87 17.29
CA GLY A 172 0.71 10.13 17.00
C GLY A 172 -0.14 8.86 16.88
N THR A 173 -1.47 9.01 16.97
CA THR A 173 -2.41 7.90 16.77
C THR A 173 -2.78 7.73 15.30
N ILE A 174 -3.01 6.48 14.89
CA ILE A 174 -3.26 6.11 13.48
C ILE A 174 -4.56 6.72 12.94
N ASP A 175 -5.59 6.87 13.78
CA ASP A 175 -6.92 7.35 13.36
C ASP A 175 -6.89 8.80 12.83
N PHE A 176 -6.01 9.64 13.35
CA PHE A 176 -5.88 11.03 12.92
C PHE A 176 -5.30 11.15 11.50
N VAL A 177 -4.43 10.22 11.09
CA VAL A 177 -3.67 10.30 9.84
C VAL A 177 -4.53 9.96 8.62
N TRP A 178 -5.51 9.07 8.75
CA TRP A 178 -6.38 8.63 7.64
C TRP A 178 -7.67 9.46 7.49
N LEU A 179 -7.90 10.43 8.39
CA LEU A 179 -9.02 11.37 8.32
C LEU A 179 -8.68 12.62 7.48
N LEU A 180 -7.40 12.87 7.21
CA LEU A 180 -6.86 13.94 6.34
C LEU A 180 -6.83 13.48 4.88
#